data_AF-A0A842HZ77-F1
#
_entry.id   AF-A0A842HZ77-F1
#
_cell.length_a   1.000
_cell.length_b   1.000
_cell.length_c   1.000
_cell.angle_alpha   90.00
_cell.angle_beta   90.00
_cell.angle_gamma   90.00
#
_symmetry.space_group_name_H-M   'P 1'
#
loop_
_entity.id
_entity.type
_entity.pdbx_description
1 polymer ?
#
loop_
_entity_poly.entity_id
_entity_poly.type
_entity_poly.pdbx_seq_one_letter_code
_entity_poly.pdbx_strand_id
1 'polypeptide(L)'
;MKHGSIWAWGAPLVLLAACNPDVEQTSGTGTQPLNRGDVVNSRELVQPVVIGDSGPRFSACQWTGLVRAVSGNGVLDVRAAPFDEARQVGSLTNGDQIFVCGRSHDQRWFAIVYAASGELSGNCGVSSPISARRRYEGPCESGWVSSAFIQLRATN
;
A
#
# COMPACT_ATOMS: atom_id res chain seq x y z
N MET A 1 62.04 64.39 9.61
CA MET A 1 62.33 63.45 10.71
C MET A 1 61.38 62.26 10.61
N LYS A 2 61.93 61.03 10.63
CA LYS A 2 61.31 59.76 11.04
C LYS A 2 60.18 59.18 10.15
N HIS A 3 60.53 58.17 9.34
CA HIS A 3 60.13 56.73 9.46
C HIS A 3 58.78 56.44 8.78
N GLY A 4 58.54 55.38 8.02
CA GLY A 4 59.30 54.18 7.71
C GLY A 4 58.33 53.08 7.22
N SER A 5 58.85 52.21 6.35
CA SER A 5 58.47 50.81 6.12
C SER A 5 57.13 50.46 5.48
N ILE A 6 57.24 50.14 4.18
CA ILE A 6 56.38 49.23 3.42
C ILE A 6 56.67 47.80 3.89
N TRP A 7 55.67 47.07 4.38
CA TRP A 7 55.81 45.66 4.74
C TRP A 7 55.17 44.79 3.65
N ALA A 8 56.01 43.98 3.01
CA ALA A 8 55.63 42.91 2.09
C ALA A 8 55.51 41.59 2.86
N TRP A 9 54.31 41.04 2.99
CA TRP A 9 54.05 39.66 3.41
C TRP A 9 52.73 39.28 2.72
N GLY A 10 52.70 38.42 1.71
CA GLY A 10 53.10 37.01 1.74
C GLY A 10 51.81 36.19 1.68
N ALA A 11 51.26 35.99 0.48
CA ALA A 11 50.04 35.20 0.28
C ALA A 11 50.36 33.71 0.53
N PRO A 12 49.63 33.02 1.41
CA PRO A 12 49.83 31.60 1.61
C PRO A 12 49.18 30.82 0.47
N LEU A 13 50.00 30.05 -0.26
CA LEU A 13 49.55 28.97 -1.13
C LEU A 13 48.88 27.89 -0.28
N VAL A 14 47.58 27.69 -0.47
CA VAL A 14 46.85 26.56 0.10
C VAL A 14 47.13 25.33 -0.76
N LEU A 15 47.88 24.37 -0.23
CA LEU A 15 48.08 23.05 -0.83
C LEU A 15 46.92 22.14 -0.42
N LEU A 16 46.09 21.75 -1.38
CA LEU A 16 45.08 20.70 -1.23
C LEU A 16 45.77 19.34 -1.21
N ALA A 17 45.97 18.77 -0.02
CA ALA A 17 46.32 17.37 0.14
C ALA A 17 45.04 16.53 0.13
N ALA A 18 44.75 15.87 -0.99
CA ALA A 18 43.72 14.85 -1.08
C ALA A 18 44.30 13.50 -0.62
N CYS A 19 44.04 13.10 0.62
CA CYS A 19 44.20 11.70 1.02
C CYS A 19 42.88 10.98 0.71
N ASN A 20 42.82 10.30 -0.44
CA ASN A 20 41.80 9.28 -0.68
C ASN A 20 42.40 7.95 -0.24
N PRO A 21 42.09 7.42 0.96
CA PRO A 21 42.52 6.08 1.31
C PRO A 21 41.82 5.10 0.36
N ASP A 22 42.61 4.27 -0.33
CA ASP A 22 42.12 3.13 -1.08
C ASP A 22 41.21 2.30 -0.17
N VAL A 23 39.92 2.31 -0.45
CA VAL A 23 38.95 1.46 0.23
C VAL A 23 39.16 0.05 -0.31
N GLU A 24 39.95 -0.73 0.40
CA GLU A 24 40.11 -2.16 0.22
C GLU A 24 38.71 -2.80 0.30
N GLN A 25 38.21 -3.29 -0.85
CA GLN A 25 36.94 -3.99 -0.94
C GLN A 25 37.05 -5.33 -0.21
N THR A 26 36.85 -5.28 1.11
CA THR A 26 36.61 -6.46 1.91
C THR A 26 35.37 -7.13 1.35
N SER A 27 35.57 -8.28 0.73
CA SER A 27 34.50 -9.18 0.31
C SER A 27 33.82 -9.73 1.57
N GLY A 28 32.79 -9.04 2.06
CA GLY A 28 32.09 -9.42 3.28
C GLY A 28 30.69 -8.84 3.35
N THR A 29 29.70 -9.70 3.11
CA THR A 29 28.24 -9.45 3.19
C THR A 29 27.71 -8.49 2.13
N GLY A 30 27.84 -8.88 0.87
CA GLY A 30 27.17 -8.20 -0.24
C GLY A 30 25.65 -8.30 -0.06
N THR A 31 24.97 -7.16 0.09
CA THR A 31 23.64 -7.02 -0.50
C THR A 31 23.79 -7.39 -1.97
N GLN A 32 23.08 -8.44 -2.40
CA GLN A 32 23.04 -8.78 -3.82
C GLN A 32 22.66 -7.50 -4.60
N PRO A 33 23.34 -7.21 -5.72
CA PRO A 33 22.88 -6.14 -6.60
C PRO A 33 21.42 -6.42 -6.93
N LEU A 34 20.54 -5.43 -6.76
CA LEU A 34 19.12 -5.53 -7.09
C LEU A 34 19.02 -5.94 -8.55
N ASN A 35 18.82 -7.23 -8.77
CA ASN A 35 18.66 -7.79 -10.09
C ASN A 35 17.31 -7.29 -10.60
N ARG A 36 17.32 -6.28 -11.47
CA ARG A 36 16.13 -5.76 -12.18
C ARG A 36 15.57 -6.78 -13.19
N GLY A 37 15.92 -8.06 -13.03
CA GLY A 37 15.83 -9.10 -14.04
C GLY A 37 14.46 -9.75 -14.20
N ASP A 38 13.53 -9.57 -13.27
CA ASP A 38 12.20 -10.13 -13.42
C ASP A 38 11.21 -9.02 -13.79
N VAL A 39 10.73 -9.05 -15.04
CA VAL A 39 9.51 -8.35 -15.41
C VAL A 39 8.38 -9.03 -14.65
N VAL A 40 8.07 -8.52 -13.45
CA VAL A 40 6.92 -8.99 -12.70
C VAL A 40 5.70 -8.72 -13.56
N ASN A 41 5.06 -9.80 -14.03
CA ASN A 41 3.78 -9.68 -14.71
C ASN A 41 2.83 -8.99 -13.72
N SER A 42 2.40 -7.77 -14.04
CA SER A 42 1.57 -6.99 -13.15
C SER A 42 0.29 -7.73 -12.74
N ARG A 43 -0.22 -8.64 -13.57
CA ARG A 43 -1.38 -9.47 -13.26
C ARG A 43 -1.15 -10.46 -12.11
N GLU A 44 0.10 -10.78 -11.81
CA GLU A 44 0.48 -11.68 -10.70
C GLU A 44 0.67 -10.93 -9.37
N LEU A 45 0.66 -9.60 -9.38
CA LEU A 45 0.73 -8.82 -8.14
C LEU A 45 -0.53 -9.06 -7.31
N VAL A 46 -0.31 -9.52 -6.08
CA VAL A 46 -1.35 -9.70 -5.07
C VAL A 46 -1.07 -8.76 -3.91
N GLN A 47 -2.04 -7.93 -3.56
CA GLN A 47 -2.02 -7.13 -2.35
C GLN A 47 -3.16 -7.61 -1.45
N PRO A 48 -2.87 -8.45 -0.43
CA PRO A 48 -3.92 -8.96 0.46
C PRO A 48 -4.66 -7.83 1.19
N VAL A 49 -5.96 -8.01 1.39
CA VAL A 49 -6.76 -7.11 2.24
C VAL A 49 -6.23 -7.19 3.67
N VAL A 50 -6.02 -6.03 4.27
CA VAL A 50 -5.59 -5.89 5.67
C VAL A 50 -6.77 -5.36 6.49
N ILE A 51 -7.00 -5.97 7.65
CA ILE A 51 -8.07 -5.65 8.59
C ILE A 51 -7.47 -5.10 9.90
N GLY A 52 -8.29 -4.37 10.67
CA GLY A 52 -7.92 -3.79 11.95
C GLY A 52 -7.07 -2.52 11.84
N ASP A 53 -7.15 -1.81 10.72
CA ASP A 53 -6.33 -0.60 10.46
C ASP A 53 -6.64 0.54 11.45
N SER A 54 -7.87 0.57 11.98
CA SER A 54 -8.31 1.56 12.98
C SER A 54 -7.88 1.22 14.41
N GLY A 55 -7.22 0.08 14.62
CA GLY A 55 -6.74 -0.37 15.93
C GLY A 55 -7.74 -1.21 16.74
N PRO A 56 -7.33 -1.71 17.92
CA PRO A 56 -7.99 -2.82 18.60
C PRO A 56 -9.29 -2.46 19.32
N ARG A 57 -9.73 -1.21 19.27
CA ARG A 57 -10.98 -0.74 19.89
C ARG A 57 -12.14 -0.66 18.91
N PHE A 58 -11.88 -0.87 17.62
CA PHE A 58 -12.87 -0.75 16.57
C PHE A 58 -12.97 -2.05 15.78
N SER A 59 -14.10 -2.28 15.11
CA SER A 59 -14.32 -3.45 14.26
C SER A 59 -13.18 -3.68 13.25
N ALA A 60 -12.88 -4.92 12.90
CA ALA A 60 -11.78 -5.18 11.96
C ALA A 60 -11.97 -4.47 10.60
N CYS A 61 -13.22 -4.32 10.14
CA CYS A 61 -13.60 -3.45 9.04
C CYS A 61 -14.60 -2.41 9.54
N GLN A 62 -14.31 -1.13 9.29
CA GLN A 62 -15.04 -0.02 9.92
C GLN A 62 -16.36 0.32 9.25
N TRP A 63 -16.47 0.07 7.95
CA TRP A 63 -17.61 0.53 7.16
C TRP A 63 -18.25 -0.65 6.43
N THR A 64 -19.49 -0.46 6.02
CA THR A 64 -20.14 -1.34 5.04
C THR A 64 -20.35 -0.56 3.74
N GLY A 65 -20.60 -1.29 2.67
CA GLY A 65 -20.88 -0.73 1.36
C GLY A 65 -22.00 -1.47 0.67
N LEU A 66 -22.72 -0.76 -0.19
CA LEU A 66 -23.66 -1.33 -1.14
C LEU A 66 -23.14 -1.10 -2.56
N VAL A 67 -23.02 -2.17 -3.35
CA VAL A 67 -22.63 -2.09 -4.75
C VAL A 67 -23.77 -1.45 -5.56
N ARG A 68 -23.47 -0.37 -6.27
CA ARG A 68 -24.43 0.41 -7.05
C ARG A 68 -23.83 0.94 -8.34
N ALA A 69 -24.72 1.31 -9.26
CA ALA A 69 -24.39 1.97 -10.52
C ALA A 69 -23.41 1.18 -11.42
N VAL A 70 -23.32 -0.14 -11.22
CA VAL A 70 -22.63 -1.03 -12.15
C VAL A 70 -23.46 -1.09 -13.43
N SER A 71 -22.85 -0.82 -14.57
CA SER A 71 -23.48 -0.77 -15.89
C SER A 71 -22.89 -1.83 -16.82
N GLY A 72 -23.36 -1.91 -18.08
CA GLY A 72 -22.87 -2.91 -19.03
C GLY A 72 -23.32 -4.33 -18.66
N ASN A 73 -22.36 -5.24 -18.45
CA ASN A 73 -22.64 -6.63 -18.05
C ASN A 73 -23.18 -6.76 -16.62
N GLY A 74 -23.30 -5.66 -15.86
CA GLY A 74 -23.85 -5.65 -14.51
C GLY A 74 -22.90 -6.23 -13.45
N VAL A 75 -21.62 -6.44 -13.80
CA VAL A 75 -20.61 -7.05 -12.94
C VAL A 75 -19.53 -6.03 -12.57
N LEU A 76 -19.20 -5.98 -11.29
CA LEU A 76 -18.05 -5.28 -10.73
C LEU A 76 -16.96 -6.30 -10.40
N ASP A 77 -15.81 -6.17 -11.04
CA ASP A 77 -14.67 -7.05 -10.77
C ASP A 77 -14.10 -6.81 -9.38
N VAL A 78 -13.89 -7.88 -8.63
CA VAL A 78 -13.03 -7.88 -7.44
C VAL A 78 -11.63 -8.25 -7.89
N ARG A 79 -10.64 -7.41 -7.55
CA ARG A 79 -9.26 -7.52 -8.01
C ARG A 79 -8.31 -7.97 -6.90
N ALA A 80 -7.23 -8.66 -7.29
CA ALA A 80 -6.19 -9.11 -6.37
C ALA A 80 -5.35 -7.97 -5.76
N ALA A 81 -5.37 -6.79 -6.39
CA ALA A 81 -4.62 -5.60 -5.99
C ALA A 81 -5.33 -4.32 -6.51
N PRO A 82 -5.06 -3.13 -5.93
CA PRO A 82 -5.79 -1.90 -6.23
C PRO A 82 -5.31 -1.18 -7.52
N PHE A 83 -5.43 -1.86 -8.66
CA PHE A 83 -5.22 -1.25 -9.98
C PHE A 83 -6.01 -1.99 -11.06
N ASP A 84 -6.29 -1.32 -12.18
CA ASP A 84 -7.27 -1.76 -13.18
C ASP A 84 -6.87 -3.07 -13.86
N GLU A 85 -5.58 -3.31 -14.10
CA GLU A 85 -5.06 -4.52 -14.76
C GLU A 85 -4.84 -5.70 -13.80
N ALA A 86 -5.06 -5.51 -12.50
CA ALA A 86 -4.88 -6.57 -11.52
C ALA A 86 -5.83 -7.73 -11.83
N ARG A 87 -5.33 -8.96 -11.65
CA ARG A 87 -6.11 -10.18 -11.88
C ARG A 87 -7.43 -10.14 -11.10
N GLN A 88 -8.51 -10.48 -11.79
CA GLN A 88 -9.81 -10.67 -11.17
C GLN A 88 -9.79 -11.92 -10.29
N VAL A 89 -10.27 -11.77 -9.07
CA VAL A 89 -10.39 -12.83 -8.06
C VAL A 89 -11.84 -13.16 -7.72
N GLY A 90 -12.77 -12.29 -8.12
CA GLY A 90 -14.20 -12.46 -7.89
C GLY A 90 -15.02 -11.42 -8.63
N SER A 91 -16.31 -11.41 -8.35
CA SER A 91 -17.28 -10.54 -9.01
C SER A 91 -18.41 -10.20 -8.06
N LEU A 92 -18.90 -8.96 -8.13
CA LEU A 92 -20.08 -8.48 -7.43
C LEU A 92 -21.09 -7.92 -8.42
N THR A 93 -22.34 -7.80 -8.00
CA THR A 93 -23.44 -7.21 -8.77
C THR A 93 -24.14 -6.11 -7.97
N ASN A 94 -24.95 -5.30 -8.65
CA ASN A 94 -25.74 -4.25 -7.98
C ASN A 94 -26.62 -4.87 -6.88
N GLY A 95 -26.55 -4.31 -5.67
CA GLY A 95 -27.29 -4.80 -4.51
C GLY A 95 -26.44 -5.61 -3.52
N ASP A 96 -25.28 -6.12 -3.94
CA ASP A 96 -24.38 -6.83 -3.04
C ASP A 96 -23.90 -5.91 -1.91
N GLN A 97 -23.87 -6.46 -0.70
CA GLN A 97 -23.40 -5.79 0.49
C GLN A 97 -22.03 -6.31 0.89
N ILE A 98 -21.16 -5.38 1.26
CA ILE A 98 -19.74 -5.66 1.53
C ILE A 98 -19.29 -5.01 2.85
N PHE A 99 -18.24 -5.55 3.45
CA PHE A 99 -17.46 -4.85 4.46
C PHE A 99 -16.32 -4.09 3.79
N VAL A 100 -16.09 -2.85 4.19
CA VAL A 100 -14.98 -2.01 3.72
C VAL A 100 -13.96 -1.87 4.85
N CYS A 101 -12.77 -2.41 4.60
CA CYS A 101 -11.72 -2.60 5.60
C CYS A 101 -10.59 -1.56 5.48
N GLY A 102 -10.48 -0.92 4.32
CA GLY A 102 -9.47 0.10 4.04
C GLY A 102 -9.63 0.70 2.66
N ARG A 103 -8.71 1.58 2.30
CA ARG A 103 -8.64 2.23 0.98
C ARG A 103 -7.20 2.23 0.46
N SER A 104 -7.06 2.29 -0.86
CA SER A 104 -5.76 2.55 -1.49
C SER A 104 -5.28 3.98 -1.21
N HIS A 105 -3.97 4.22 -1.39
CA HIS A 105 -3.37 5.55 -1.18
C HIS A 105 -3.96 6.62 -2.12
N ASP A 106 -4.30 6.26 -3.35
CA ASP A 106 -4.94 7.14 -4.34
C ASP A 106 -6.47 7.26 -4.14
N GLN A 107 -7.02 6.54 -3.16
CA GLN A 107 -8.44 6.52 -2.80
C GLN A 107 -9.39 5.99 -3.89
N ARG A 108 -8.84 5.46 -5.00
CA ARG A 108 -9.63 4.89 -6.10
C ARG A 108 -10.17 3.50 -5.79
N TRP A 109 -9.64 2.83 -4.76
CA TRP A 109 -10.00 1.45 -4.43
C TRP A 109 -10.36 1.28 -2.97
N PHE A 110 -11.35 0.42 -2.72
CA PHE A 110 -11.64 -0.09 -1.39
C PHE A 110 -11.12 -1.51 -1.25
N ALA A 111 -10.52 -1.80 -0.09
CA ALA A 111 -10.21 -3.15 0.35
C ALA A 111 -11.45 -3.73 1.02
N ILE A 112 -11.94 -4.86 0.53
CA ILE A 112 -13.26 -5.39 0.91
C ILE A 112 -13.20 -6.85 1.37
N VAL A 113 -14.17 -7.20 2.21
CA VAL A 113 -14.51 -8.58 2.57
C VAL A 113 -16.00 -8.78 2.30
N TYR A 114 -16.37 -9.89 1.65
CA TYR A 114 -17.76 -10.15 1.25
C TYR A 114 -18.10 -11.64 1.32
N ALA A 115 -19.35 -11.94 1.66
CA ALA A 115 -19.86 -13.30 1.62
C ALA A 115 -20.29 -13.64 0.18
N ALA A 116 -20.14 -14.90 -0.21
CA ALA A 116 -20.61 -15.39 -1.51
C ALA A 116 -22.13 -15.25 -1.71
N SER A 117 -22.90 -15.05 -0.63
CA SER A 117 -24.35 -14.80 -0.70
C SER A 117 -24.73 -13.41 -1.21
N GLY A 118 -23.78 -12.46 -1.26
CA GLY A 118 -24.07 -11.05 -1.57
C GLY A 118 -24.66 -10.25 -0.39
N GLU A 119 -24.81 -10.86 0.78
CA GLU A 119 -25.30 -10.19 2.00
C GLU A 119 -24.19 -10.08 3.05
N LEU A 120 -24.31 -9.09 3.96
CA LEU A 120 -23.40 -9.00 5.10
C LEU A 120 -23.57 -10.25 5.98
N SER A 121 -22.46 -10.92 6.25
CA SER A 121 -22.43 -12.08 7.13
C SER A 121 -21.50 -11.83 8.32
N GLY A 122 -22.03 -11.99 9.53
CA GLY A 122 -21.22 -11.96 10.76
C GLY A 122 -20.14 -13.06 10.79
N ASN A 123 -20.32 -14.12 10.01
CA ASN A 123 -19.37 -15.23 9.90
C ASN A 123 -18.05 -14.82 9.23
N CYS A 124 -18.01 -13.66 8.55
CA CYS A 124 -16.77 -13.14 7.97
C CYS A 124 -15.74 -12.72 9.03
N GLY A 125 -16.14 -12.55 10.30
CA GLY A 125 -15.21 -12.28 11.40
C GLY A 125 -14.58 -10.88 11.37
N VAL A 126 -15.24 -9.91 10.73
CA VAL A 126 -14.73 -8.55 10.56
C VAL A 126 -15.53 -7.46 11.27
N SER A 127 -16.70 -7.79 11.80
CA SER A 127 -17.57 -6.85 12.52
C SER A 127 -17.16 -6.62 13.98
N SER A 128 -16.21 -7.39 14.50
CA SER A 128 -15.70 -7.27 15.88
C SER A 128 -14.25 -6.78 15.90
N PRO A 129 -13.80 -6.13 16.99
CA PRO A 129 -12.40 -5.73 17.13
C PRO A 129 -11.43 -6.92 17.12
N ILE A 130 -10.23 -6.67 16.62
CA ILE A 130 -9.12 -7.64 16.63
C ILE A 130 -7.93 -7.03 17.38
N SER A 131 -7.13 -7.88 18.02
CA SER A 131 -6.01 -7.43 18.87
C SER A 131 -4.89 -6.72 18.09
N ALA A 132 -4.69 -7.06 16.82
CA ALA A 132 -3.67 -6.48 15.96
C ALA A 132 -4.08 -6.47 14.49
N ARG A 133 -3.59 -5.47 13.76
CA ARG A 133 -3.69 -5.35 12.31
C ARG A 133 -3.08 -6.58 11.63
N ARG A 134 -3.78 -7.20 10.69
CA ARG A 134 -3.32 -8.40 9.98
C ARG A 134 -4.00 -8.57 8.62
N ARG A 135 -3.45 -9.44 7.78
CA ARG A 135 -4.11 -9.86 6.54
C ARG A 135 -5.40 -10.61 6.86
N TYR A 136 -6.38 -10.47 5.99
CA TYR A 136 -7.61 -11.25 6.09
C TYR A 136 -7.34 -12.70 5.68
N GLU A 137 -7.64 -13.62 6.58
CA GLU A 137 -7.50 -15.08 6.41
C GLU A 137 -8.78 -15.79 6.87
N GLY A 138 -9.91 -15.06 6.88
CA GLY A 138 -11.20 -15.58 7.32
C GLY A 138 -11.93 -16.37 6.24
N PRO A 139 -13.15 -16.86 6.55
CA PRO A 139 -13.88 -17.80 5.69
C PRO A 139 -14.60 -17.13 4.50
N CYS A 140 -14.66 -15.79 4.44
CA CYS A 140 -15.29 -15.06 3.35
C CYS A 140 -14.29 -14.70 2.25
N GLU A 141 -14.76 -14.16 1.14
CA GLU A 141 -13.89 -13.70 0.07
C GLU A 141 -13.39 -12.27 0.32
N SER A 142 -12.28 -11.92 -0.32
CA SER A 142 -11.67 -10.60 -0.15
C SER A 142 -10.90 -10.13 -1.39
N GLY A 143 -10.79 -8.82 -1.55
CA GLY A 143 -10.03 -8.20 -2.62
C GLY A 143 -10.24 -6.70 -2.71
N TRP A 144 -10.04 -6.14 -3.89
CA TRP A 144 -10.12 -4.70 -4.15
C TRP A 144 -11.17 -4.39 -5.19
N VAL A 145 -11.97 -3.35 -4.95
CA VAL A 145 -12.99 -2.87 -5.90
C VAL A 145 -12.84 -1.36 -6.10
N SER A 146 -13.23 -0.89 -7.29
CA SER A 146 -13.27 0.55 -7.57
C SER A 146 -14.26 1.24 -6.63
N SER A 147 -13.82 2.31 -5.98
CA SER A 147 -14.63 3.05 -5.01
C SER A 147 -15.82 3.75 -5.65
N ALA A 148 -15.77 4.01 -6.96
CA ALA A 148 -16.82 4.68 -7.72
C ALA A 148 -18.16 3.92 -7.73
N PHE A 149 -18.15 2.62 -7.47
CA PHE A 149 -19.34 1.77 -7.48
C PHE A 149 -19.86 1.41 -6.08
N ILE A 150 -19.26 1.97 -5.03
CA ILE A 150 -19.60 1.62 -3.65
C ILE A 150 -20.27 2.80 -2.95
N GLN A 151 -21.53 2.61 -2.57
CA GLN A 151 -22.20 3.52 -1.64
C GLN A 151 -21.84 3.13 -0.20
N LEU A 152 -20.95 3.90 0.43
CA LEU A 152 -20.53 3.68 1.81
C LEU A 152 -21.64 3.94 2.83
N ARG A 153 -21.61 3.16 3.92
CA ARG A 153 -22.50 3.25 5.08
C ARG A 153 -21.70 2.99 6.35
N ALA A 154 -22.07 3.68 7.43
CA ALA A 154 -21.51 3.35 8.74
C ALA A 154 -22.02 1.97 9.17
N THR A 155 -21.14 1.14 9.75
CA THR A 155 -21.59 -0.03 10.51
C THR A 155 -22.24 0.47 11.79
N ASN A 156 -23.47 0.03 12.04
CA ASN A 156 -24.19 0.31 13.28
C ASN A 156 -23.74 -0.64 14.40
#